data_AF-A0A8D9E8F3-F1
#
_entry.id   AF-A0A8D9E8F3-F1
#
_cell.length_a   1.000
_cell.length_b   1.000
_cell.length_c   1.000
_cell.angle_alpha   90.00
_cell.angle_beta   90.00
_cell.angle_gamma   90.00
#
_symmetry.space_group_name_H-M   'P 1'
#
loop_
_entity.id
_entity.type
_entity.pdbx_description
1 polymer ?
#
loop_
_entity_poly.entity_id
_entity_poly.type
_entity_poly.pdbx_seq_one_letter_code
_entity_poly.pdbx_strand_id
1 'polypeptide(L)'
;VGRQKIFSEQEETSFVQHMIKMSDFGFPMIEMDFRFAAKAYLGKRGVKIPQFRNNLPGYDWAKAFIKRHKILSTRVATNIKKSRAAIFEETINEYMGHLQKEIEGIPPASI
;
A
#
# COMPACT_ATOMS: atom_id res chain seq x y z
N VAL A 1 -21.13 -0.63 24.36
CA VAL A 1 -21.38 -1.54 23.20
C VAL A 1 -20.75 -0.90 21.96
N GLY A 2 -19.73 -1.53 21.37
CA GLY A 2 -19.02 -1.00 20.20
C GLY A 2 -19.74 -1.38 18.90
N ARG A 3 -19.90 -0.43 17.97
CA ARG A 3 -20.52 -0.67 16.67
C ARG A 3 -19.69 -1.70 15.87
N GLN A 4 -20.35 -2.66 15.23
CA GLN A 4 -19.69 -3.71 14.44
C GLN A 4 -18.81 -3.10 13.33
N LYS A 5 -17.63 -3.71 13.08
CA LYS A 5 -16.73 -3.29 11.99
C LYS A 5 -17.45 -3.48 10.65
N ILE A 6 -17.27 -2.54 9.72
CA ILE A 6 -17.86 -2.59 8.37
C ILE A 6 -17.14 -3.63 7.50
N PHE A 7 -15.84 -3.76 7.69
CA PHE A 7 -14.98 -4.74 7.01
C PHE A 7 -14.62 -5.87 7.99
N SER A 8 -14.49 -7.07 7.46
CA SER A 8 -13.94 -8.22 8.18
C SER A 8 -12.48 -8.00 8.55
N GLU A 9 -11.97 -8.81 9.46
CA GLU A 9 -10.58 -8.67 9.90
C GLU A 9 -9.57 -8.95 8.78
N GLN A 10 -9.90 -9.89 7.90
CA GLN A 10 -9.09 -10.19 6.72
C GLN A 10 -9.04 -9.01 5.76
N GLU A 11 -10.18 -8.35 5.51
CA GLU A 11 -10.24 -7.14 4.67
C GLU A 11 -9.45 -5.98 5.29
N GLU A 12 -9.65 -5.71 6.58
CA GLU A 12 -8.88 -4.67 7.28
C GLU A 12 -7.36 -4.98 7.22
N THR A 13 -6.97 -6.25 7.34
CA THR A 13 -5.57 -6.68 7.23
C THR A 13 -5.00 -6.41 5.84
N SER A 14 -5.75 -6.73 4.77
CA SER A 14 -5.32 -6.42 3.40
C SER A 14 -5.16 -4.92 3.17
N PHE A 15 -6.04 -4.09 3.71
CA PHE A 15 -5.90 -2.63 3.64
C PHE A 15 -4.64 -2.15 4.38
N VAL A 16 -4.37 -2.65 5.58
CA VAL A 16 -3.17 -2.30 6.36
C VAL A 16 -1.90 -2.67 5.60
N GLN A 17 -1.82 -3.89 5.06
CA GLN A 17 -0.67 -4.35 4.28
C GLN A 17 -0.43 -3.48 3.04
N HIS A 18 -1.50 -3.13 2.32
CA HIS A 18 -1.41 -2.25 1.16
C HIS A 18 -0.89 -0.86 1.54
N MET A 19 -1.39 -0.28 2.64
CA MET A 19 -0.92 1.02 3.14
C MET A 19 0.56 1.01 3.54
N ILE A 20 1.02 -0.05 4.20
CA ILE A 20 2.43 -0.21 4.58
C ILE A 20 3.29 -0.31 3.32
N LYS A 21 2.90 -1.15 2.36
CA LYS A 21 3.66 -1.35 1.12
C LYS A 21 3.81 -0.07 0.30
N MET A 22 2.75 0.72 0.19
CA MET A 22 2.78 2.04 -0.46
C MET A 22 3.72 3.01 0.27
N SER A 23 3.72 2.99 1.61
CA SER A 23 4.66 3.77 2.41
C SER A 23 6.12 3.34 2.22
N ASP A 24 6.38 2.04 2.12
CA ASP A 24 7.73 1.50 1.87
C ASP A 24 8.28 1.96 0.52
N PHE A 25 7.41 2.02 -0.49
CA PHE A 25 7.70 2.59 -1.81
C PHE A 25 7.85 4.11 -1.83
N GLY A 26 7.62 4.80 -0.71
CA GLY A 26 7.77 6.25 -0.60
C GLY A 26 6.52 7.05 -0.97
N PHE A 27 5.39 6.38 -1.16
CA PHE A 27 4.10 6.98 -1.50
C PHE A 27 3.08 6.72 -0.37
N PRO A 28 3.25 7.32 0.83
CA PRO A 28 2.28 7.15 1.90
C PRO A 28 0.90 7.65 1.46
N MET A 29 -0.13 6.82 1.63
CA MET A 29 -1.50 7.22 1.30
C MET A 29 -2.02 8.27 2.29
N ILE A 30 -2.56 9.37 1.77
CA ILE A 30 -3.31 10.32 2.60
C ILE A 30 -4.70 9.75 2.92
N GLU A 31 -5.36 10.33 3.92
CA GLU A 31 -6.67 9.87 4.41
C GLU A 31 -7.74 9.79 3.31
N MET A 32 -7.71 10.72 2.36
CA MET A 32 -8.63 10.74 1.22
C MET A 32 -8.38 9.57 0.26
N ASP A 33 -7.12 9.27 -0.07
CA ASP A 33 -6.76 8.14 -0.94
C ASP A 33 -7.25 6.83 -0.35
N PHE A 34 -7.05 6.64 0.96
CA PHE A 34 -7.50 5.45 1.67
C PHE A 34 -9.03 5.26 1.58
N ARG A 35 -9.79 6.35 1.73
CA ARG A 35 -11.26 6.31 1.59
C ARG A 35 -11.69 5.98 0.16
N PHE A 36 -11.00 6.51 -0.84
CA PHE A 36 -11.26 6.16 -2.23
C PHE A 36 -10.88 4.71 -2.56
N ALA A 37 -9.77 4.20 -2.02
CA ALA A 37 -9.38 2.80 -2.16
C ALA A 37 -10.45 1.87 -1.56
N ALA A 38 -10.95 2.17 -0.37
CA ALA A 38 -12.03 1.44 0.26
C ALA A 38 -13.36 1.53 -0.53
N LYS A 39 -13.71 2.70 -1.06
CA LYS A 39 -14.87 2.86 -1.96
C LYS A 39 -14.72 2.01 -3.23
N ALA A 40 -13.54 2.04 -3.86
CA ALA A 40 -13.26 1.27 -5.06
C ALA A 40 -13.34 -0.23 -4.79
N TYR A 41 -12.83 -0.68 -3.65
CA TYR A 41 -12.97 -2.05 -3.19
C TYR A 41 -14.44 -2.48 -3.04
N LEU A 42 -15.26 -1.67 -2.35
CA LEU A 42 -16.70 -1.93 -2.22
C LEU A 42 -17.41 -1.95 -3.59
N GLY A 43 -17.02 -1.04 -4.50
CA GLY A 43 -17.52 -1.00 -5.87
C GLY A 43 -17.20 -2.27 -6.65
N LYS A 44 -15.96 -2.76 -6.58
CA LYS A 44 -15.53 -4.02 -7.22
C LYS A 44 -16.27 -5.23 -6.65
N ARG A 45 -16.66 -5.20 -5.38
CA ARG A 45 -17.47 -6.26 -4.75
C ARG A 45 -18.97 -6.14 -5.00
N GLY A 46 -19.44 -5.03 -5.58
CA GLY A 46 -20.88 -4.75 -5.72
C GLY A 46 -21.60 -4.52 -4.39
N VAL A 47 -20.87 -4.23 -3.30
CA VAL A 47 -21.44 -4.06 -1.96
C VAL A 47 -21.72 -2.58 -1.70
N LYS A 48 -22.93 -2.27 -1.21
CA LYS A 48 -23.32 -0.94 -0.75
C LYS A 48 -23.46 -0.93 0.78
N ILE A 49 -22.78 0.00 1.42
CA ILE A 49 -22.81 0.20 2.87
C ILE A 49 -23.75 1.38 3.19
N PRO A 50 -24.91 1.16 3.84
CA PRO A 50 -25.90 2.21 4.08
C PRO A 50 -25.37 3.42 4.86
N GLN A 51 -24.38 3.20 5.74
CA GLN A 51 -23.78 4.24 6.57
C GLN A 51 -22.83 5.16 5.77
N PHE A 52 -22.44 4.77 4.56
CA PHE A 52 -21.51 5.51 3.72
C PHE A 52 -22.28 6.29 2.65
N ARG A 53 -22.24 7.62 2.74
CA ARG A 53 -22.82 8.50 1.71
C ARG A 53 -22.10 8.24 0.38
N ASN A 54 -22.87 7.90 -0.66
CA ASN A 54 -22.34 7.49 -1.97
C ASN A 54 -21.35 6.32 -1.89
N ASN A 55 -21.49 5.42 -0.91
CA ASN A 55 -20.57 4.32 -0.65
C ASN A 55 -19.11 4.75 -0.39
N LEU A 56 -18.89 6.02 -0.07
CA LEU A 56 -17.60 6.57 0.32
C LEU A 56 -17.50 6.54 1.84
N PRO A 57 -16.52 5.84 2.43
CA PRO A 57 -16.30 5.90 3.86
C PRO A 57 -16.08 7.32 4.34
N GLY A 58 -16.56 7.64 5.54
CA GLY A 58 -16.40 8.97 6.14
C GLY A 58 -15.02 9.19 6.76
N TYR A 59 -14.73 10.44 7.09
CA TYR A 59 -13.51 10.85 7.80
C TYR A 59 -13.37 10.14 9.16
N ASP A 60 -14.44 10.09 9.94
CA ASP A 60 -14.43 9.45 11.26
C ASP A 60 -14.20 7.93 11.18
N TRP A 61 -14.68 7.30 10.10
CA TRP A 61 -14.40 5.89 9.85
C TRP A 61 -12.90 5.68 9.61
N ALA A 62 -12.26 6.51 8.78
CA ALA A 62 -10.83 6.41 8.48
C ALA A 62 -9.99 6.65 9.74
N LYS A 63 -10.33 7.66 10.54
CA LYS A 63 -9.71 7.89 11.86
C LYS A 63 -9.87 6.71 12.80
N ALA A 64 -11.08 6.16 12.91
CA ALA A 64 -11.33 5.02 13.77
C ALA A 64 -10.56 3.77 13.30
N PHE A 65 -10.43 3.57 11.99
CA PHE A 65 -9.63 2.50 11.39
C PHE A 65 -8.17 2.60 11.81
N ILE A 66 -7.52 3.76 11.59
CA ILE A 66 -6.13 4.00 11.99
C ILE A 66 -5.96 3.85 13.51
N LYS A 67 -6.93 4.32 14.31
CA LYS A 67 -6.89 4.19 15.77
C LYS A 67 -6.85 2.72 16.24
N ARG A 68 -7.51 1.81 15.51
CA ARG A 68 -7.50 0.35 15.79
C ARG A 68 -6.21 -0.31 15.34
N HIS A 69 -5.65 0.12 14.21
CA HIS A 69 -4.44 -0.45 13.62
C HIS A 69 -3.21 0.38 13.98
N LYS A 70 -2.68 0.19 15.19
CA LYS A 70 -1.58 0.99 15.76
C LYS A 70 -0.27 1.00 14.96
N ILE A 71 -0.09 0.01 14.08
CA ILE A 71 1.02 -0.03 13.12
C ILE A 71 0.93 1.11 12.10
N LEU A 72 -0.26 1.60 11.81
CA LEU A 72 -0.50 2.75 10.95
C LEU A 72 -0.34 4.04 11.74
N SER A 73 0.34 5.00 11.13
CA SER A 73 0.43 6.37 11.62
C SER A 73 0.20 7.32 10.46
N THR A 74 -0.47 8.44 10.71
CA THR A 74 -0.55 9.50 9.72
C THR A 74 0.83 10.13 9.62
N ARG A 75 1.44 10.05 8.43
CA ARG A 75 2.73 10.69 8.16
C ARG A 75 2.55 11.78 7.12
N VAL A 76 3.17 12.92 7.37
CA VAL A 76 3.39 13.92 6.32
C VAL A 76 4.45 13.34 5.40
N ALA A 77 4.26 13.48 4.08
CA ALA A 77 5.24 13.02 3.10
C ALA A 77 6.62 13.62 3.46
N THR A 78 7.59 12.75 3.73
CA THR A 78 8.98 13.15 3.99
C THR A 78 9.83 12.76 2.80
N ASN A 79 10.85 13.56 2.49
CA ASN A 79 11.86 13.20 1.49
C ASN A 79 12.37 11.77 1.72
N ILE A 80 12.54 11.01 0.63
CA ILE A 80 13.07 9.65 0.69
C ILE A 80 14.44 9.72 1.39
N LYS A 81 14.63 8.91 2.44
CA LYS A 81 15.89 8.85 3.19
C LYS A 81 17.04 8.54 2.22
N LYS A 82 18.20 9.19 2.41
CA LYS A 82 19.41 8.93 1.61
C LYS A 82 19.75 7.44 1.56
N SER A 83 19.59 6.69 2.66
CA SER A 83 19.82 5.24 2.68
C SER A 83 18.89 4.43 1.75
N ARG A 84 17.70 4.93 1.41
CA ARG A 84 16.79 4.30 0.43
C ARG A 84 17.08 4.76 -1.00
N ALA A 85 17.58 5.98 -1.19
CA ALA A 85 17.94 6.52 -2.49
C ALA A 85 19.37 6.15 -2.91
N ALA A 86 20.20 5.74 -1.95
CA ALA A 86 21.58 5.36 -2.16
C ALA A 86 21.62 3.99 -2.84
N ILE A 87 21.75 4.03 -4.16
CA ILE A 87 22.25 2.92 -4.95
C ILE A 87 23.76 3.15 -5.07
N PHE A 88 24.56 2.22 -4.56
CA PHE A 88 26.02 2.28 -4.67
C PHE A 88 26.49 1.56 -5.92
N GLU A 89 27.69 1.90 -6.38
CA GLU A 89 28.33 1.22 -7.52
C GLU A 89 28.39 -0.29 -7.30
N GLU A 90 28.68 -0.73 -6.06
CA GLU A 90 28.69 -2.15 -5.68
C GLU A 90 27.34 -2.82 -5.94
N THR A 91 26.22 -2.16 -5.60
CA THR A 91 24.87 -2.68 -5.83
C THR A 91 24.56 -2.83 -7.32
N ILE A 92 25.01 -1.89 -8.15
CA ILE A 92 24.84 -1.95 -9.61
C ILE A 92 25.68 -3.09 -10.18
N ASN A 93 26.93 -3.21 -9.74
CA ASN A 93 27.85 -4.24 -10.20
C ASN A 93 27.37 -5.64 -9.79
N GLU A 94 26.87 -5.84 -8.57
CA GLU A 94 26.26 -7.10 -8.15
C GLU A 94 25.05 -7.46 -9.02
N TYR A 95 24.15 -6.50 -9.26
CA TYR A 95 22.98 -6.72 -10.11
C TYR A 95 23.39 -7.13 -11.53
N MET A 96 24.30 -6.40 -12.16
CA MET A 96 24.79 -6.71 -13.51
C MET A 96 25.52 -8.06 -13.54
N GLY A 97 26.30 -8.38 -12.51
CA GLY A 97 26.98 -9.67 -12.39
C GLY A 97 26.01 -10.85 -12.25
N HIS A 98 24.93 -10.70 -11.50
CA HIS A 98 23.87 -11.71 -11.44
C HIS A 98 23.10 -11.81 -12.76
N LEU A 99 22.75 -10.67 -13.36
CA LEU A 99 22.05 -10.63 -14.64
C LEU A 99 22.86 -11.33 -15.74
N GLN A 100 24.17 -11.07 -15.81
CA GLN A 100 25.04 -11.70 -16.80
C GLN A 100 25.07 -13.23 -16.67
N LYS A 101 25.07 -13.76 -15.44
CA LYS A 101 24.99 -15.21 -15.18
C LYS A 101 23.65 -15.80 -15.58
N GLU A 102 22.55 -15.10 -15.33
CA GLU A 102 21.21 -15.63 -15.67
C GLU A 102 20.94 -15.64 -17.18
N ILE A 103 21.52 -14.70 -17.93
CA ILE A 103 21.40 -14.65 -19.40
C ILE A 103 22.48 -15.46 -20.12
N GLU A 104 23.44 -16.04 -19.39
CA GLU A 104 24.52 -16.84 -19.95
C GLU A 104 23.94 -18.13 -20.56
N GLY A 105 23.92 -18.21 -21.90
CA GLY A 105 23.34 -19.32 -22.65
C GLY A 105 21.95 -19.07 -23.22
N ILE A 106 21.35 -17.90 -22.98
CA ILE A 106 20.14 -17.46 -23.68
C ILE A 106 20.55 -16.86 -25.05
N PRO A 107 20.06 -17.40 -26.18
CA PRO A 107 20.34 -16.81 -27.49
C PRO A 107 19.82 -15.37 -27.55
N PRO A 108 20.53 -14.43 -28.22
CA PRO A 108 20.07 -13.05 -28.38
C PRO A 108 18.69 -12.92 -29.04
N ALA A 109 18.24 -13.96 -29.75
CA ALA A 109 16.93 -14.03 -30.41
C ALA A 109 15.77 -14.41 -29.46
N SER A 110 16.06 -14.70 -28.20
CA SER A 110 15.07 -15.08 -27.16
C SER A 110 14.96 -14.06 -26.03
N ILE A 111 15.52 -12.86 -26.23
CA ILE A 111 15.47 -11.70 -25.33
C ILE A 111 14.59 -10.62 -25.96
#